data_AF-A0A3L6D8X0-F1
#
_entry.id   AF-A0A3L6D8X0-F1
#
_cell.length_a   1.000
_cell.length_b   1.000
_cell.length_c   1.000
_cell.angle_alpha   90.00
_cell.angle_beta   90.00
_cell.angle_gamma   90.00
#
_symmetry.space_group_name_H-M   'P 1'
#
loop_
_entity.id
_entity.type
_entity.pdbx_description
1 polymer ?
#
loop_
_entity_poly.entity_id
_entity_poly.type
_entity_poly.pdbx_seq_one_letter_code
_entity_poly.pdbx_strand_id
1 'polypeptide(L)'
;MKKREVKFVQRPSGVRFNRYCVYRVRESRQLPLGLGLGAPSLYGHLVVEGLLIAVIVFQLSRKSYKPPKKPLTEKEIDELYDEWEPELLCPPIKEGAKIDAPTLESYMCILFDSPEFFFTHFRLCYKYSCMPLDHIRLLIVDGKEVVNFASANYLGLIGNEKIIDSCISSLEKYGVGSCGPRGFYGTIDVHLDCESKIAKFLGTPDSILYSYGISTIFSVIPSLCKKGDIIVADEGVHWAVQNGLHLSRSTVVYFKHNDMASLASTLEKLTRGNRRAEKIRRYIVVESIYQVQCF
;
A
#
# COMPACT_ATOMS: atom_id res chain seq x y z
N MET A 1 37.85 0.85 26.02
CA MET A 1 36.75 1.82 25.84
C MET A 1 37.14 2.82 24.77
N LYS A 2 36.47 2.85 23.62
CA LYS A 2 36.52 3.95 22.65
C LYS A 2 35.08 4.43 22.48
N LYS A 3 34.76 5.65 22.92
CA LYS A 3 33.50 6.32 22.58
C LYS A 3 33.43 6.40 21.06
N ARG A 4 32.44 5.75 20.44
CA ARG A 4 32.14 5.91 19.02
C ARG A 4 30.99 6.90 18.92
N GLU A 5 31.26 8.08 18.39
CA GLU A 5 30.24 9.08 18.09
C GLU A 5 29.32 8.57 16.98
N VAL A 6 28.02 8.59 17.26
CA VAL A 6 26.98 8.51 16.24
C VAL A 6 26.96 9.87 15.55
N LYS A 7 27.46 9.95 14.31
CA LYS A 7 27.32 11.15 13.49
C LYS A 7 25.87 11.26 13.04
N PHE A 8 25.08 12.04 13.76
CA PHE A 8 23.79 12.52 13.28
C PHE A 8 24.06 13.58 12.20
N VAL A 9 23.65 13.29 10.97
CA VAL A 9 23.57 14.34 9.94
C VAL A 9 22.32 15.15 10.25
N GLN A 10 22.43 16.14 11.13
CA GLN A 10 21.44 17.21 11.20
C GLN A 10 21.52 18.00 9.89
N ARG A 11 20.45 17.95 9.08
CA ARG A 11 20.29 18.82 7.92
C ARG A 11 19.38 20.01 8.28
N PRO A 12 19.55 21.16 7.60
CA PRO A 12 18.84 22.39 7.92
C PRO A 12 17.35 22.27 7.63
N SER A 13 16.58 23.01 8.42
CA SER A 13 15.14 23.26 8.32
C SER A 13 14.67 23.54 6.89
N GLY A 14 13.78 22.69 6.37
CA GLY A 14 13.13 22.86 5.07
C GLY A 14 12.40 21.58 4.66
N VAL A 15 11.09 21.58 4.96
CA VAL A 15 10.04 20.59 4.63
C VAL A 15 10.44 19.49 3.65
N ARG A 16 10.30 18.21 4.06
CA ARG A 16 10.14 17.07 3.13
C ARG A 16 9.43 15.90 3.79
N PHE A 17 8.23 15.60 3.31
CA PHE A 17 7.42 14.43 3.68
C PHE A 17 8.09 13.14 3.17
N ASN A 18 8.37 12.19 4.05
CA ASN A 18 8.86 10.85 3.69
C ASN A 18 8.10 9.81 4.50
N ARG A 19 6.98 9.29 4.00
CA ARG A 19 6.02 8.56 4.86
C ARG A 19 6.56 7.31 5.55
N TYR A 20 7.67 6.69 5.12
CA TYR A 20 8.32 5.61 5.88
C TYR A 20 9.83 5.62 5.61
N CYS A 21 10.64 5.66 6.67
CA CYS A 21 12.11 5.49 6.58
C CYS A 21 12.51 4.25 7.37
N VAL A 22 12.82 3.16 6.67
CA VAL A 22 13.47 1.99 7.27
C VAL A 22 14.97 2.21 7.19
N TYR A 23 15.60 2.56 8.32
CA TYR A 23 17.04 2.73 8.38
C TYR A 23 17.74 1.38 8.46
N ARG A 24 18.57 1.07 7.46
CA ARG A 24 19.51 -0.06 7.51
C ARG A 24 20.84 0.42 8.06
N VAL A 25 21.20 0.01 9.27
CA VAL A 25 22.58 0.17 9.77
C VAL A 25 23.46 -0.84 9.01
N ARG A 26 24.31 -0.35 8.10
CA ARG A 26 25.17 -1.20 7.24
C ARG A 26 26.62 -1.05 7.69
N GLU A 27 27.19 -2.10 8.29
CA GLU A 27 28.65 -2.24 8.40
C GLU A 27 29.11 -3.21 7.30
N SER A 28 30.10 -2.79 6.53
CA SER A 28 30.61 -3.48 5.34
C SER A 28 31.54 -4.63 5.73
N ARG A 29 31.27 -5.84 5.20
CA ARG A 29 32.29 -6.87 4.91
C ARG A 29 31.78 -7.85 3.86
N GLN A 30 32.67 -8.19 2.94
CA GLN A 30 32.47 -9.07 1.78
C GLN A 30 32.04 -10.48 2.19
N LEU A 31 31.15 -11.08 1.39
CA LEU A 31 30.74 -12.48 1.50
C LEU A 31 31.90 -13.43 1.18
N PRO A 32 32.04 -14.56 1.89
CA PRO A 32 32.55 -15.78 1.29
C PRO A 32 31.40 -16.55 0.64
N LEU A 33 31.61 -16.94 -0.63
CA LEU A 33 30.82 -17.96 -1.32
C LEU A 33 31.00 -19.32 -0.61
N GLY A 34 29.90 -20.05 -0.47
CA GLY A 34 29.89 -21.51 -0.30
C GLY A 34 29.53 -22.00 1.10
N LEU A 35 28.36 -22.65 1.24
CA LEU A 35 28.28 -24.08 1.57
C LEU A 35 26.80 -24.59 1.57
N GLY A 36 26.53 -25.57 0.71
CA GLY A 36 25.79 -26.79 1.04
C GLY A 36 24.29 -26.71 1.35
N LEU A 37 23.45 -26.57 0.32
CA LEU A 37 22.10 -27.16 0.34
C LEU A 37 22.12 -28.35 -0.63
N GLY A 38 21.84 -29.54 -0.11
CA GLY A 38 21.85 -30.78 -0.86
C GLY A 38 20.99 -30.68 -2.11
N ALA A 39 21.57 -31.09 -3.24
CA ALA A 39 20.85 -31.18 -4.49
C ALA A 39 19.63 -32.11 -4.31
N PRO A 40 18.40 -31.69 -4.68
CA PRO A 40 17.32 -32.64 -4.85
C PRO A 40 17.77 -33.66 -5.90
N SER A 41 17.52 -34.95 -5.66
CA SER A 41 17.93 -36.02 -6.57
C SER A 41 17.45 -35.69 -7.98
N LEU A 42 18.38 -35.70 -8.95
CA LEU A 42 18.10 -35.45 -10.37
C LEU A 42 16.88 -36.27 -10.86
N TYR A 43 16.67 -37.43 -10.23
CA TYR A 43 15.57 -38.35 -10.45
C TYR A 43 14.19 -37.78 -10.09
N GLY A 44 14.05 -37.01 -9.01
CA GLY A 44 12.76 -36.44 -8.58
C GLY A 44 12.26 -35.35 -9.53
N HIS A 45 13.16 -34.52 -10.05
CA HIS A 45 12.82 -33.47 -11.01
C HIS A 45 12.36 -34.05 -12.36
N LEU A 46 13.06 -35.07 -12.87
CA LEU A 46 12.69 -35.74 -14.12
C LEU A 46 11.33 -36.46 -14.03
N VAL A 47 11.01 -37.03 -12.86
CA VAL A 47 9.70 -37.66 -12.63
C VAL A 47 8.58 -36.61 -12.65
N VAL A 48 8.76 -35.46 -11.98
CA VAL A 48 7.75 -34.39 -11.95
C VAL A 48 7.57 -33.76 -13.34
N GLU A 49 8.65 -33.50 -14.08
CA GLU A 49 8.57 -33.02 -15.46
C GLU A 49 7.89 -34.03 -16.39
N GLY A 50 8.23 -35.31 -16.28
CA GLY A 50 7.58 -36.37 -17.05
C GLY A 50 6.08 -36.46 -16.78
N LEU A 51 5.68 -36.31 -15.51
CA LEU A 51 4.27 -36.33 -15.10
C LEU A 51 3.52 -35.10 -15.61
N LEU A 52 4.14 -33.92 -15.57
CA LEU A 52 3.58 -32.69 -16.15
C LEU A 52 3.41 -32.79 -17.67
N ILE A 53 4.41 -33.30 -18.39
CA ILE A 53 4.34 -33.50 -19.83
C ILE A 53 3.24 -34.52 -20.17
N ALA A 54 3.14 -35.62 -19.42
CA ALA A 54 2.08 -36.61 -19.62
C ALA A 54 0.68 -36.02 -19.39
N VAL A 55 0.49 -35.17 -18.36
CA VAL A 55 -0.79 -34.48 -18.11
C VAL A 55 -1.11 -33.48 -19.22
N ILE A 56 -0.12 -32.75 -19.75
CA ILE A 56 -0.31 -31.81 -20.86
C ILE A 56 -0.70 -32.57 -22.13
N VAL A 57 0.02 -33.65 -22.47
CA VAL A 57 -0.30 -34.50 -23.63
C VAL A 57 -1.68 -35.13 -23.46
N PHE A 58 -2.01 -35.61 -22.26
CA PHE A 58 -3.34 -36.14 -21.94
C PHE A 58 -4.42 -35.08 -22.17
N GLN A 59 -4.26 -33.88 -21.62
CA GLN A 59 -5.24 -32.78 -21.78
C GLN A 59 -5.36 -32.31 -23.23
N LEU A 60 -4.27 -32.28 -24.01
CA LEU A 60 -4.29 -31.96 -25.43
C LEU A 60 -4.91 -33.08 -26.29
N SER A 61 -4.81 -34.34 -25.84
CA SER A 61 -5.43 -35.49 -26.51
C SER A 61 -6.93 -35.61 -26.24
N ARG A 62 -7.44 -34.94 -25.19
CA ARG A 62 -8.88 -34.84 -24.96
C ARG A 62 -9.47 -33.97 -26.05
N LYS A 63 -10.40 -34.54 -26.81
CA LYS A 63 -11.19 -33.77 -27.78
C LYS A 63 -11.88 -32.64 -27.02
N SER A 64 -11.55 -31.39 -27.37
CA SER A 64 -12.24 -30.21 -26.86
C SER A 64 -13.74 -30.43 -27.03
N TYR A 65 -14.51 -30.25 -25.96
CA TYR A 65 -15.97 -30.28 -26.03
C TYR A 65 -16.40 -29.25 -27.07
N LYS A 66 -16.95 -29.74 -28.20
CA LYS A 66 -17.54 -28.90 -29.22
C LYS A 66 -19.03 -28.88 -28.89
N PRO A 67 -19.57 -27.76 -28.39
CA PRO A 67 -21.01 -27.68 -28.19
C PRO A 67 -21.70 -27.96 -29.53
N PRO A 68 -22.84 -28.68 -29.51
CA PRO A 68 -23.57 -28.97 -30.73
C PRO A 68 -23.91 -27.64 -31.42
N LYS A 69 -23.41 -27.44 -32.64
CA LYS A 69 -23.70 -26.26 -33.48
C LYS A 69 -25.07 -26.37 -34.14
N LYS A 70 -26.08 -26.84 -33.40
CA LYS A 70 -27.46 -26.81 -33.89
C LYS A 70 -27.92 -25.35 -33.70
N PRO A 71 -28.20 -24.59 -34.76
CA PRO A 71 -28.86 -23.30 -34.58
C PRO A 71 -30.19 -23.58 -33.87
N LEU A 72 -30.42 -22.87 -32.77
CA LEU A 72 -31.66 -22.99 -32.00
C LEU A 72 -32.82 -22.68 -32.95
N THR A 73 -33.86 -23.50 -32.92
CA THR A 73 -35.08 -23.17 -33.66
C THR A 73 -35.74 -21.95 -33.04
N GLU A 74 -36.50 -21.17 -33.81
CA GLU A 74 -37.17 -19.95 -33.31
C GLU A 74 -38.00 -20.22 -32.04
N LYS A 75 -38.63 -21.40 -31.93
CA LYS A 75 -39.33 -21.85 -30.71
C LYS A 75 -38.43 -22.05 -29.49
N GLU A 76 -37.22 -22.58 -29.68
CA GLU A 76 -36.23 -22.78 -28.60
C GLU A 76 -35.68 -21.41 -28.14
N ILE A 77 -35.63 -20.42 -29.05
CA ILE A 77 -35.23 -19.04 -28.73
C ILE A 77 -36.33 -18.36 -27.91
N ASP A 78 -37.59 -18.48 -28.35
CA ASP A 78 -38.73 -17.89 -27.62
C ASP A 78 -38.89 -18.51 -26.23
N GLU A 79 -38.75 -19.83 -26.09
CA GLU A 79 -38.75 -20.50 -24.77
C GLU A 79 -37.63 -20.01 -23.86
N LEU A 80 -36.42 -19.77 -24.41
CA LEU A 80 -35.30 -19.22 -23.64
C LEU A 80 -35.51 -17.75 -23.28
N TYR A 81 -36.20 -16.97 -24.12
CA TYR A 81 -36.59 -15.59 -23.80
C TYR A 81 -37.65 -15.55 -22.70
N ASP A 82 -38.59 -16.49 -22.71
CA ASP A 82 -39.65 -16.61 -21.69
C ASP A 82 -39.10 -17.14 -20.35
N GLU A 83 -38.08 -18.01 -20.39
CA GLU A 83 -37.44 -18.55 -19.18
C GLU A 83 -36.41 -17.58 -18.55
N TRP A 84 -35.90 -16.62 -19.33
CA TRP A 84 -34.87 -15.70 -18.86
C TRP A 84 -35.45 -14.55 -18.03
N GLU A 85 -35.39 -14.68 -16.71
CA GLU A 85 -35.52 -13.56 -15.78
C GLU A 85 -34.12 -12.98 -15.46
N PRO A 86 -33.81 -11.72 -15.82
CA PRO A 86 -32.57 -11.10 -15.42
C PRO A 86 -32.52 -10.96 -13.90
N GLU A 87 -31.63 -11.71 -13.25
CA GLU A 87 -31.27 -11.40 -11.86
C GLU A 87 -30.71 -9.99 -11.80
N LEU A 88 -31.35 -9.15 -10.97
CA LEU A 88 -30.86 -7.81 -10.71
C LEU A 88 -29.50 -7.94 -9.99
N LEU A 89 -28.44 -7.41 -10.63
CA LEU A 89 -27.08 -7.31 -10.06
C LEU A 89 -27.05 -6.67 -8.67
N CYS A 90 -28.08 -5.91 -8.32
CA CYS A 90 -28.33 -5.39 -7.00
C CYS A 90 -29.83 -5.53 -6.70
N PRO A 91 -30.25 -6.09 -5.55
CA PRO A 91 -31.66 -6.14 -5.19
C PRO A 91 -32.28 -4.73 -5.23
N PRO A 92 -33.53 -4.58 -5.69
CA PRO A 92 -34.18 -3.28 -5.78
C PRO A 92 -34.26 -2.67 -4.38
N ILE A 93 -33.77 -1.43 -4.25
CA ILE A 93 -33.81 -0.69 -2.99
C ILE A 93 -35.29 -0.50 -2.64
N LYS A 94 -35.78 -1.18 -1.60
CA LYS A 94 -37.15 -0.96 -1.10
C LYS A 94 -37.25 0.50 -0.66
N GLU A 95 -38.28 1.22 -1.08
CA GLU A 95 -38.55 2.56 -0.52
C GLU A 95 -38.69 2.43 1.00
N GLY A 96 -37.78 3.06 1.74
CA GLY A 96 -37.69 2.95 3.20
C GLY A 96 -36.71 1.89 3.73
N ALA A 97 -35.99 1.16 2.88
CA ALA A 97 -34.83 0.40 3.33
C ALA A 97 -33.77 1.38 3.83
N LYS A 98 -33.59 1.43 5.16
CA LYS A 98 -32.39 2.00 5.76
C LYS A 98 -31.21 1.19 5.23
N ILE A 99 -30.53 1.72 4.23
CA ILE A 99 -29.15 1.33 3.99
C ILE A 99 -28.45 1.79 5.25
N ASP A 100 -28.05 0.85 6.11
CA ASP A 100 -27.05 1.13 7.11
C ASP A 100 -25.78 1.46 6.32
N ALA A 101 -25.67 2.73 5.91
CA ALA A 101 -24.41 3.26 5.43
C ALA A 101 -23.40 2.83 6.50
N PRO A 102 -22.26 2.22 6.11
CA PRO A 102 -21.23 1.93 7.09
C PRO A 102 -21.03 3.25 7.82
N THR A 103 -21.43 3.29 9.10
CA THR A 103 -21.22 4.44 9.95
C THR A 103 -19.71 4.58 9.91
N LEU A 104 -19.25 5.53 9.08
CA LEU A 104 -17.89 6.02 9.12
C LEU A 104 -17.75 6.45 10.56
N GLU A 105 -17.14 5.59 11.38
CA GLU A 105 -16.82 5.85 12.76
C GLU A 105 -16.01 7.14 12.73
N SER A 106 -16.73 8.24 12.92
CA SER A 106 -16.25 9.57 13.26
C SER A 106 -14.87 9.90 12.66
N TYR A 107 -14.78 10.06 11.34
CA TYR A 107 -13.92 11.14 10.89
C TYR A 107 -14.67 12.41 11.23
N MET A 108 -14.13 13.18 12.17
CA MET A 108 -14.66 14.47 12.59
C MET A 108 -14.66 15.42 11.38
N CYS A 109 -15.69 15.33 10.54
CA CYS A 109 -16.07 16.42 9.66
C CYS A 109 -16.52 17.52 10.60
N ILE A 110 -15.69 18.55 10.79
CA ILE A 110 -16.14 19.75 11.46
C ILE A 110 -17.08 20.44 10.47
N LEU A 111 -18.38 20.14 10.61
CA LEU A 111 -19.46 20.72 9.82
C LEU A 111 -19.72 22.12 10.37
N PHE A 112 -19.41 23.15 9.57
CA PHE A 112 -19.77 24.53 9.89
C PHE A 112 -20.98 24.95 9.06
N ASP A 113 -22.05 25.36 9.72
CA ASP A 113 -23.37 25.61 9.13
C ASP A 113 -23.50 27.02 8.49
N SER A 114 -22.40 27.78 8.30
CA SER A 114 -22.45 29.05 7.56
C SER A 114 -21.06 29.58 7.12
N PRO A 115 -20.95 30.15 5.90
CA PRO A 115 -19.73 30.80 5.41
C PRO A 115 -19.47 32.19 6.02
N GLU A 116 -20.44 32.83 6.70
CA GLU A 116 -20.28 34.20 7.19
C GLU A 116 -19.57 34.33 8.54
N PHE A 117 -19.67 33.34 9.42
CA PHE A 117 -19.14 33.45 10.79
C PHE A 117 -17.62 33.23 10.92
N PHE A 118 -16.93 32.89 9.82
CA PHE A 118 -15.51 32.51 9.82
C PHE A 118 -14.53 33.59 9.34
N PHE A 119 -15.01 34.69 8.75
CA PHE A 119 -14.13 35.65 8.08
C PHE A 119 -13.27 36.52 9.02
N THR A 120 -13.58 36.60 10.32
CA THR A 120 -12.90 37.53 11.24
C THR A 120 -11.77 36.92 12.07
N HIS A 121 -11.76 35.61 12.37
CA HIS A 121 -10.75 35.02 13.27
C HIS A 121 -9.59 34.30 12.57
N PHE A 122 -9.71 33.94 11.28
CA PHE A 122 -8.67 33.21 10.54
C PHE A 122 -7.73 34.09 9.70
N ARG A 123 -7.70 35.40 9.95
CA ARG A 123 -6.75 36.32 9.31
C ARG A 123 -5.30 36.17 9.82
N LEU A 124 -5.08 35.41 10.89
CA LEU A 124 -3.76 35.24 11.52
C LEU A 124 -2.92 34.09 10.93
N CYS A 125 -3.52 33.04 10.36
CA CYS A 125 -2.77 31.93 9.74
C CYS A 125 -2.57 32.08 8.22
N TYR A 126 -3.34 32.93 7.55
CA TYR A 126 -3.22 33.16 6.09
C TYR A 126 -2.17 34.20 5.67
N LYS A 127 -1.29 34.64 6.59
CA LYS A 127 -0.21 35.55 6.24
C LYS A 127 0.96 34.87 5.50
N TYR A 128 0.98 33.53 5.44
CA TYR A 128 2.06 32.74 4.82
C TYR A 128 1.54 31.60 3.93
N SER A 129 0.61 31.86 3.02
CA SER A 129 0.57 31.22 1.69
C SER A 129 -0.66 31.73 0.94
N CYS A 130 -0.43 32.43 -0.14
CA CYS A 130 -1.45 32.81 -1.10
C CYS A 130 -1.85 31.55 -1.89
N MET A 131 -2.94 30.88 -1.51
CA MET A 131 -3.68 30.01 -2.41
C MET A 131 -5.10 30.57 -2.58
N PRO A 132 -5.60 30.73 -3.82
CA PRO A 132 -6.95 31.21 -4.05
C PRO A 132 -8.00 30.25 -3.46
N LEU A 133 -9.10 30.81 -2.96
CA LEU A 133 -10.22 30.09 -2.32
C LEU A 133 -10.97 29.13 -3.26
N ASP A 134 -10.67 29.16 -4.55
CA ASP A 134 -11.39 28.46 -5.63
C ASP A 134 -11.25 26.93 -5.57
N HIS A 135 -10.42 26.40 -4.68
CA HIS A 135 -10.14 24.96 -4.54
C HIS A 135 -10.71 24.30 -3.27
N ILE A 136 -11.45 25.05 -2.44
CA ILE A 136 -12.13 24.46 -1.28
C ILE A 136 -13.36 23.71 -1.80
N ARG A 137 -13.24 22.38 -1.90
CA ARG A 137 -14.31 21.54 -2.41
C ARG A 137 -15.46 21.49 -1.40
N LEU A 138 -16.59 22.06 -1.79
CA LEU A 138 -17.86 21.91 -1.10
C LEU A 138 -18.38 20.49 -1.34
N LEU A 139 -18.78 19.82 -0.27
CA LEU A 139 -19.52 18.58 -0.31
C LEU A 139 -20.99 18.89 -0.06
N ILE A 140 -21.88 18.11 -0.66
CA ILE A 140 -23.29 18.13 -0.30
C ILE A 140 -23.52 16.98 0.66
N VAL A 141 -23.84 17.28 1.91
CA VAL A 141 -24.20 16.31 2.95
C VAL A 141 -25.61 16.64 3.41
N ASP A 142 -26.54 15.70 3.27
CA ASP A 142 -27.96 15.89 3.63
C ASP A 142 -28.59 17.14 2.99
N GLY A 143 -28.21 17.45 1.75
CA GLY A 143 -28.70 18.61 1.01
C GLY A 143 -28.08 19.95 1.42
N LYS A 144 -27.13 19.97 2.36
CA LYS A 144 -26.39 21.16 2.78
C LYS A 144 -24.98 21.18 2.18
N GLU A 145 -24.56 22.35 1.71
CA GLU A 145 -23.18 22.57 1.27
C GLU A 145 -22.26 22.73 2.48
N VAL A 146 -21.23 21.90 2.57
CA VAL A 146 -20.29 21.85 3.70
C VAL A 146 -18.85 21.77 3.20
N VAL A 147 -17.91 22.30 3.99
CA VAL A 147 -16.48 22.25 3.68
C VAL A 147 -15.84 21.00 4.29
N ASN A 148 -15.03 20.28 3.50
CA ASN A 148 -14.36 19.06 3.97
C ASN A 148 -13.01 19.34 4.65
N PHE A 149 -12.97 19.25 5.98
CA PHE A 149 -11.74 19.29 6.79
C PHE A 149 -11.17 17.92 7.18
N ALA A 150 -11.84 16.83 6.83
CA ALA A 150 -11.46 15.46 7.21
C ALA A 150 -10.62 14.73 6.14
N SER A 151 -10.55 15.26 4.91
CA SER A 151 -9.83 14.59 3.82
C SER A 151 -8.31 14.65 3.98
N ALA A 152 -7.62 13.59 3.54
CA ALA A 152 -6.17 13.54 3.41
C ALA A 152 -5.65 14.20 2.10
N ASN A 153 -6.44 15.10 1.49
CA ASN A 153 -6.08 15.80 0.25
C ASN A 153 -5.23 17.05 0.54
N TYR A 154 -4.10 16.88 1.22
CA TYR A 154 -3.30 17.99 1.74
C TYR A 154 -2.84 19.00 0.68
N LEU A 155 -2.65 18.55 -0.56
CA LEU A 155 -2.17 19.38 -1.67
C LEU A 155 -3.29 19.88 -2.59
N GLY A 156 -4.55 19.55 -2.31
CA GLY A 156 -5.67 19.98 -3.15
C GLY A 156 -5.63 19.44 -4.59
N LEU A 157 -4.95 18.31 -4.84
CA LEU A 157 -4.71 17.82 -6.20
C LEU A 157 -5.95 17.14 -6.81
N ILE A 158 -6.89 16.70 -5.98
CA ILE A 158 -8.16 16.13 -6.45
C ILE A 158 -8.94 17.22 -7.21
N GLY A 159 -9.27 16.95 -8.47
CA GLY A 159 -10.01 17.90 -9.32
C GLY A 159 -9.14 18.84 -10.15
N ASN A 160 -7.80 18.71 -10.08
CA ASN A 160 -6.91 19.49 -10.92
C ASN A 160 -7.09 19.10 -12.40
N GLU A 161 -7.46 20.06 -13.25
CA GLU A 161 -7.74 19.83 -14.68
C GLU A 161 -6.56 19.17 -15.40
N LYS A 162 -5.31 19.59 -15.15
CA LYS A 162 -4.12 18.98 -15.79
C LYS A 162 -3.95 17.51 -15.43
N ILE A 163 -4.32 17.12 -14.20
CA ILE A 163 -4.28 15.73 -13.76
C ILE A 163 -5.42 14.95 -14.42
N ILE A 164 -6.61 15.53 -14.51
CA ILE A 164 -7.77 14.92 -15.17
C ILE A 164 -7.47 14.68 -16.65
N ASP A 165 -6.94 15.68 -17.36
CA ASP A 165 -6.55 15.57 -18.77
C ASP A 165 -5.50 14.47 -18.96
N SER A 166 -4.49 14.42 -18.10
CA SER A 166 -3.47 13.36 -18.12
C SER A 166 -4.07 11.97 -17.87
N CYS A 167 -5.07 11.86 -17.00
CA CYS A 167 -5.79 10.62 -16.75
C CYS A 167 -6.61 10.20 -17.98
N ILE A 168 -7.33 11.12 -18.62
CA ILE A 168 -8.11 10.87 -19.83
C ILE A 168 -7.20 10.38 -20.96
N SER A 169 -6.10 11.09 -21.24
CA SER A 169 -5.15 10.66 -22.28
C SER A 169 -4.53 9.29 -21.98
N SER A 170 -4.32 8.96 -20.70
CA SER A 170 -3.81 7.64 -20.30
C SER A 170 -4.87 6.55 -20.50
N LEU A 171 -6.14 6.83 -20.19
CA LEU A 171 -7.27 5.91 -20.41
C LEU A 171 -7.50 5.65 -21.90
N GLU A 172 -7.44 6.69 -22.75
CA GLU A 172 -7.58 6.54 -24.20
C GLU A 172 -6.47 5.68 -24.81
N LYS A 173 -5.23 5.81 -24.29
CA LYS A 173 -4.08 5.07 -24.80
C LYS A 173 -3.98 3.63 -24.28
N TYR A 174 -4.23 3.42 -22.99
CA TYR A 174 -3.96 2.15 -22.31
C TYR A 174 -5.22 1.40 -21.87
N GLY A 175 -6.39 2.01 -21.97
CA GLY A 175 -7.65 1.46 -21.47
C GLY A 175 -7.74 1.50 -19.94
N VAL A 176 -8.66 0.69 -19.40
CA VAL A 176 -9.05 0.73 -17.97
C VAL A 176 -8.09 0.01 -17.02
N GLY A 177 -7.04 -0.65 -17.54
CA GLY A 177 -6.04 -1.31 -16.71
C GLY A 177 -5.22 -2.36 -17.47
N SER A 178 -4.20 -2.91 -16.81
CA SER A 178 -3.31 -3.91 -17.41
C SER A 178 -3.83 -5.36 -17.37
N CYS A 179 -4.94 -5.61 -16.65
CA CYS A 179 -5.57 -6.93 -16.51
C CYS A 179 -4.61 -8.07 -16.11
N GLY A 180 -3.52 -7.76 -15.42
CA GLY A 180 -2.51 -8.74 -15.02
C GLY A 180 -1.59 -8.25 -13.91
N PRO A 181 -0.93 -9.15 -13.17
CA PRO A 181 0.03 -8.77 -12.14
C PRO A 181 1.36 -8.32 -12.76
N ARG A 182 2.11 -7.50 -12.02
CA ARG A 182 3.40 -6.93 -12.43
C ARG A 182 4.45 -7.97 -12.84
N GLY A 183 4.41 -9.17 -12.23
CA GLY A 183 5.35 -10.26 -12.49
C GLY A 183 5.08 -11.09 -13.75
N PHE A 184 4.00 -10.81 -14.48
CA PHE A 184 3.67 -11.45 -15.75
C PHE A 184 3.53 -10.38 -16.84
N TYR A 185 2.34 -10.21 -17.43
CA TYR A 185 2.03 -9.27 -18.51
C TYR A 185 1.38 -7.97 -18.00
N GLY A 186 1.36 -7.73 -16.67
CA GLY A 186 0.72 -6.57 -16.06
C GLY A 186 1.57 -5.28 -16.07
N THR A 187 2.83 -5.36 -16.50
CA THR A 187 3.75 -4.23 -16.50
C THR A 187 3.74 -3.52 -17.84
N ILE A 188 3.16 -2.32 -17.86
CA ILE A 188 3.21 -1.37 -18.99
C ILE A 188 4.14 -0.19 -18.69
N ASP A 189 4.59 0.48 -19.74
CA ASP A 189 5.54 1.61 -19.74
C ASP A 189 5.18 2.73 -18.75
N VAL A 190 3.90 3.11 -18.64
CA VAL A 190 3.44 4.16 -17.70
C VAL A 190 3.78 3.85 -16.24
N HIS A 191 3.80 2.58 -15.85
CA HIS A 191 4.20 2.23 -14.50
C HIS A 191 5.70 2.46 -14.28
N LEU A 192 6.54 2.10 -15.26
CA LEU A 192 8.00 2.28 -15.17
C LEU A 192 8.36 3.77 -15.20
N ASP A 193 7.66 4.57 -15.99
CA ASP A 193 7.82 6.03 -16.01
C ASP A 193 7.39 6.65 -14.67
N CYS A 194 6.28 6.19 -14.09
CA CYS A 194 5.83 6.61 -12.76
C CYS A 194 6.87 6.26 -11.68
N GLU A 195 7.40 5.03 -11.67
CA GLU A 195 8.47 4.61 -10.75
C GLU A 195 9.74 5.46 -10.92
N SER A 196 10.14 5.75 -12.16
CA SER A 196 11.28 6.63 -12.44
C SER A 196 11.07 8.05 -11.92
N LYS A 197 9.88 8.62 -12.12
CA LYS A 197 9.51 9.95 -11.63
C LYS A 197 9.49 10.01 -10.10
N ILE A 198 8.94 8.99 -9.44
CA ILE A 198 8.92 8.88 -7.98
C ILE A 198 10.35 8.78 -7.43
N ALA A 199 11.19 7.93 -8.02
CA ALA A 199 12.59 7.77 -7.60
C ALA A 199 13.37 9.08 -7.72
N LYS A 200 13.20 9.81 -8.85
CA LYS A 200 13.78 11.15 -9.05
C LYS A 200 13.27 12.17 -8.04
N PHE A 201 11.98 12.19 -7.75
CA PHE A 201 11.38 13.11 -6.79
C PHE A 201 11.90 12.87 -5.36
N LEU A 202 12.03 11.61 -4.95
CA LEU A 202 12.52 11.23 -3.62
C LEU A 202 14.06 11.25 -3.53
N GLY A 203 14.77 11.28 -4.65
CA GLY A 203 16.22 11.18 -4.70
C GLY A 203 16.74 9.78 -4.33
N THR A 204 15.94 8.74 -4.59
CA THR A 204 16.32 7.33 -4.36
C THR A 204 16.83 6.70 -5.65
N PRO A 205 17.66 5.63 -5.58
CA PRO A 205 18.17 4.98 -6.78
C PRO A 205 17.08 4.32 -7.62
N ASP A 206 16.00 3.86 -6.99
CA ASP A 206 14.88 3.20 -7.65
C ASP A 206 13.60 3.34 -6.79
N SER A 207 12.45 2.96 -7.34
CA SER A 207 11.18 2.84 -6.61
C SER A 207 10.31 1.69 -7.15
N ILE A 208 9.47 1.13 -6.28
CA ILE A 208 8.53 0.06 -6.63
C ILE A 208 7.12 0.55 -6.36
N LEU A 209 6.25 0.46 -7.35
CA LEU A 209 4.86 0.87 -7.25
C LEU A 209 3.96 -0.27 -6.74
N TYR A 210 3.08 0.05 -5.81
CA TYR A 210 2.04 -0.84 -5.28
C TYR A 210 0.67 -0.21 -5.50
N SER A 211 -0.36 -1.04 -5.66
CA SER A 211 -1.74 -0.58 -5.89
C SER A 211 -2.34 0.17 -4.70
N TYR A 212 -1.87 -0.10 -3.48
CA TYR A 212 -2.40 0.54 -2.27
C TYR A 212 -1.36 0.66 -1.17
N GLY A 213 -1.39 1.76 -0.42
CA GLY A 213 -0.37 2.08 0.60
C GLY A 213 -0.27 1.07 1.74
N ILE A 214 -1.41 0.56 2.23
CA ILE A 214 -1.42 -0.49 3.27
C ILE A 214 -0.80 -1.79 2.75
N SER A 215 -1.08 -2.15 1.49
CA SER A 215 -0.50 -3.34 0.85
C SER A 215 1.02 -3.24 0.73
N THR A 216 1.54 -2.04 0.44
CA THR A 216 2.99 -1.78 0.45
C THR A 216 3.63 -2.17 1.78
N ILE A 217 3.05 -1.74 2.90
CA ILE A 217 3.62 -1.99 4.24
C ILE A 217 3.61 -3.49 4.56
N PHE A 218 2.50 -4.17 4.27
CA PHE A 218 2.35 -5.61 4.48
C PHE A 218 3.29 -6.45 3.63
N SER A 219 3.71 -5.95 2.45
CA SER A 219 4.65 -6.63 1.57
C SER A 219 6.12 -6.31 1.91
N VAL A 220 6.42 -5.04 2.19
CA VAL A 220 7.79 -4.56 2.38
C VAL A 220 8.38 -5.03 3.71
N ILE A 221 7.62 -5.01 4.81
CA ILE A 221 8.18 -5.39 6.12
C ILE A 221 8.60 -6.88 6.13
N PRO A 222 7.75 -7.85 5.75
CA PRO A 222 8.12 -9.27 5.73
C PRO A 222 9.13 -9.65 4.64
N SER A 223 9.25 -8.88 3.56
CA SER A 223 10.28 -9.15 2.54
C SER A 223 11.69 -8.77 3.03
N LEU A 224 11.80 -7.76 3.90
CA LEU A 224 13.07 -7.33 4.49
C LEU A 224 13.42 -8.11 5.77
N CYS A 225 12.42 -8.35 6.62
CA CYS A 225 12.59 -8.98 7.93
C CYS A 225 12.10 -10.42 7.90
N LYS A 226 12.96 -11.37 8.26
CA LYS A 226 12.64 -12.81 8.28
C LYS A 226 12.66 -13.35 9.72
N LYS A 227 12.05 -14.52 9.92
CA LYS A 227 12.13 -15.26 11.19
C LYS A 227 13.58 -15.36 11.68
N GLY A 228 13.83 -14.88 12.91
CA GLY A 228 15.15 -14.80 13.53
C GLY A 228 15.79 -13.41 13.51
N ASP A 229 15.24 -12.46 12.74
CA ASP A 229 15.62 -11.06 12.85
C ASP A 229 14.91 -10.38 14.04
N ILE A 230 15.47 -9.26 14.49
CA ILE A 230 14.88 -8.44 15.55
C ILE A 230 14.41 -7.10 14.95
N ILE A 231 13.18 -6.73 15.24
CA ILE A 231 12.62 -5.43 14.85
C ILE A 231 12.36 -4.63 16.13
N VAL A 232 12.87 -3.40 16.17
CA VAL A 232 12.60 -2.43 17.23
C VAL A 232 11.65 -1.38 16.66
N ALA A 233 10.41 -1.36 17.13
CA ALA A 233 9.35 -0.50 16.59
C ALA A 233 8.86 0.51 17.63
N ASP A 234 8.43 1.68 17.17
CA ASP A 234 7.75 2.67 18.02
C ASP A 234 6.37 2.14 18.42
N GLU A 235 5.92 2.35 19.66
CA GLU A 235 4.59 1.89 20.12
C GLU A 235 3.42 2.61 19.44
N GLY A 236 3.65 3.82 18.92
CA GLY A 236 2.65 4.66 18.25
C GLY A 236 2.56 4.47 16.74
N VAL A 237 3.20 3.45 16.16
CA VAL A 237 3.08 3.17 14.71
C VAL A 237 1.66 2.79 14.33
N HIS A 238 1.24 3.19 13.12
CA HIS A 238 -0.08 2.93 12.57
C HIS A 238 -0.39 1.42 12.52
N TRP A 239 -1.67 1.06 12.66
CA TRP A 239 -2.16 -0.31 12.62
C TRP A 239 -1.62 -1.14 11.43
N ALA A 240 -1.48 -0.52 10.24
CA ALA A 240 -0.91 -1.22 9.09
C ALA A 240 0.56 -1.63 9.31
N VAL A 241 1.35 -0.83 10.00
CA VAL A 241 2.73 -1.19 10.35
C VAL A 241 2.72 -2.34 11.35
N GLN A 242 1.88 -2.28 12.38
CA GLN A 242 1.75 -3.34 13.39
C GLN A 242 1.42 -4.70 12.76
N ASN A 243 0.49 -4.73 11.80
CA ASN A 243 0.17 -5.94 11.05
C ASN A 243 1.33 -6.41 10.16
N GLY A 244 2.03 -5.50 9.48
CA GLY A 244 3.24 -5.85 8.72
C GLY A 244 4.33 -6.45 9.60
N LEU A 245 4.51 -5.92 10.82
CA LEU A 245 5.42 -6.47 11.83
C LEU A 245 5.00 -7.88 12.25
N HIS A 246 3.71 -8.11 12.49
CA HIS A 246 3.17 -9.43 12.82
C HIS A 246 3.41 -10.45 11.69
N LEU A 247 3.13 -10.05 10.44
CA LEU A 247 3.33 -10.89 9.25
C LEU A 247 4.80 -11.29 9.03
N SER A 248 5.75 -10.47 9.49
CA SER A 248 7.18 -10.76 9.34
C SER A 248 7.66 -11.98 10.12
N ARG A 249 6.92 -12.41 11.16
CA ARG A 249 7.31 -13.47 12.11
C ARG A 249 8.69 -13.25 12.75
N SER A 250 9.15 -12.00 12.76
CA SER A 250 10.39 -11.57 13.41
C SER A 250 10.15 -11.35 14.91
N THR A 251 11.21 -11.27 15.70
CA THR A 251 11.08 -10.86 17.11
C THR A 251 10.88 -9.36 17.17
N VAL A 252 9.69 -8.92 17.53
CA VAL A 252 9.34 -7.49 17.62
C VAL A 252 9.48 -7.03 19.07
N VAL A 253 10.15 -5.89 19.27
CA VAL A 253 10.31 -5.23 20.56
C VAL A 253 9.91 -3.77 20.41
N TYR A 254 9.02 -3.31 21.28
CA TYR A 254 8.56 -1.93 21.24
C TYR A 254 9.38 -1.01 22.14
N PHE A 255 9.54 0.25 21.74
CA PHE A 255 10.03 1.33 22.58
C PHE A 255 8.95 2.41 22.73
N LYS A 256 9.06 3.22 23.79
CA LYS A 256 8.07 4.25 24.09
C LYS A 256 7.96 5.29 22.98
N HIS A 257 6.76 5.78 22.73
CA HIS A 257 6.44 6.63 21.59
C HIS A 257 7.32 7.87 21.59
N ASN A 258 8.07 8.06 20.50
CA ASN A 258 8.96 9.21 20.30
C ASN A 258 10.01 9.42 21.44
N ASP A 259 10.34 8.36 22.21
CA ASP A 259 11.31 8.43 23.31
C ASP A 259 12.65 7.79 22.92
N MET A 260 13.63 8.65 22.64
CA MET A 260 14.99 8.23 22.28
C MET A 260 15.75 7.54 23.42
N ALA A 261 15.44 7.85 24.69
CA ALA A 261 16.07 7.18 25.82
C ALA A 261 15.53 5.76 25.98
N SER A 262 14.23 5.56 25.78
CA SER A 262 13.61 4.24 25.70
C SER A 262 14.22 3.41 24.55
N LEU A 263 14.34 4.00 23.37
CA LEU A 263 14.97 3.34 22.21
C LEU A 263 16.41 2.90 22.52
N ALA A 264 17.23 3.79 23.08
CA ALA A 264 18.61 3.48 23.44
C ALA A 264 18.70 2.33 24.46
N SER A 265 17.88 2.38 25.53
CA SER A 265 17.83 1.32 26.54
C SER A 265 17.44 -0.03 25.95
N THR A 266 16.44 -0.05 25.04
CA THR A 266 16.00 -1.26 24.36
C THR A 266 17.10 -1.84 23.48
N LEU A 267 17.82 -1.00 22.71
CA LEU A 267 18.95 -1.45 21.88
C LEU A 267 20.12 -1.98 22.73
N GLU A 268 20.42 -1.36 23.86
CA GLU A 268 21.45 -1.83 24.79
C GLU A 268 21.09 -3.20 25.38
N LYS A 269 19.85 -3.39 25.84
CA LYS A 269 19.36 -4.67 26.36
C LYS A 269 19.46 -5.78 25.31
N LEU A 270 19.16 -5.49 24.05
CA LEU A 270 19.27 -6.44 22.95
C LEU A 270 20.72 -6.77 22.56
N THR A 271 21.69 -5.95 22.97
CA THR A 271 23.10 -6.11 22.62
C THR A 271 23.92 -6.73 23.77
N ARG A 272 23.52 -6.51 25.02
CA ARG A 272 24.24 -7.03 26.20
C ARG A 272 24.13 -8.56 26.33
N GLY A 273 25.27 -9.21 26.55
CA GLY A 273 25.35 -10.63 26.96
C GLY A 273 25.11 -11.68 25.87
N ASN A 274 24.69 -11.26 24.67
CA ASN A 274 24.33 -12.20 23.61
C ASN A 274 25.40 -12.21 22.50
N ARG A 275 26.37 -13.14 22.58
CA ARG A 275 27.42 -13.32 21.54
C ARG A 275 26.86 -13.61 20.15
N ARG A 276 25.62 -14.10 20.05
CA ARG A 276 24.91 -14.26 18.77
C ARG A 276 24.29 -12.97 18.25
N ALA A 277 24.12 -11.96 19.09
CA ALA A 277 23.49 -10.70 18.71
C ALA A 277 24.35 -9.88 17.73
N GLU A 278 25.66 -10.10 17.65
CA GLU A 278 26.49 -9.52 16.57
C GLU A 278 26.08 -10.01 15.17
N LYS A 279 25.51 -11.22 15.07
CA LYS A 279 25.15 -11.86 13.80
C LYS A 279 23.68 -11.67 13.40
N ILE A 280 22.84 -11.13 14.31
CA ILE A 280 21.41 -10.96 14.07
C ILE A 280 21.15 -9.61 13.40
N ARG A 281 20.40 -9.61 12.30
CA ARG A 281 19.97 -8.39 11.62
C ARG A 281 18.93 -7.67 12.47
N ARG A 282 19.09 -6.36 12.59
CA ARG A 282 18.20 -5.50 13.36
C ARG A 282 17.63 -4.42 12.47
N TYR A 283 16.34 -4.15 12.65
CA TYR A 283 15.63 -3.09 11.94
C TYR A 283 14.98 -2.17 12.96
N ILE A 284 14.98 -0.87 12.67
CA ILE A 284 14.23 0.13 13.42
C ILE A 284 13.08 0.59 12.54
N VAL A 285 11.86 0.54 13.08
CA VAL A 285 10.64 0.89 12.36
C VAL A 285 9.94 2.04 13.08
N VAL A 286 9.82 3.17 12.38
CA VAL A 286 9.21 4.41 12.86
C VAL A 286 8.46 5.07 11.72
N GLU A 287 7.51 5.95 12.05
CA GLU A 287 6.82 6.78 11.06
C GLU A 287 7.44 8.17 11.01
N SER A 288 7.46 8.80 9.83
CA SER A 288 7.92 10.19 9.73
C SER A 288 6.92 11.17 10.31
N ILE A 289 5.63 10.88 10.11
CA ILE A 289 4.50 11.68 10.54
C ILE A 289 3.47 10.67 11.03
N TYR A 290 3.27 10.65 12.33
CA TYR A 290 2.32 9.75 12.95
C TYR A 290 0.91 10.24 12.67
N GLN A 291 0.11 9.40 12.04
CA GLN A 291 -1.31 9.63 11.89
C GLN A 291 -1.96 9.23 13.22
N VAL A 292 -2.12 10.22 14.11
CA VAL A 292 -2.61 10.07 15.50
C VAL A 292 -3.68 8.98 15.60
N GLN A 293 -3.42 7.97 16.42
CA GLN A 293 -4.41 6.98 16.79
C GLN A 293 -5.05 7.45 18.09
N CYS A 294 -6.30 7.93 17.99
CA CYS A 294 -7.17 8.00 19.17
C CYS A 294 -7.28 6.57 19.71
N PHE A 295 -6.84 6.38 20.96
CA PHE A 295 -7.15 5.20 21.75
C PHE A 295 -8.63 5.19 22.15
#